data_AF-A0A1Q8LI41-F1
#
_entry.id   AF-A0A1Q8LI41-F1
#
_cell.length_a   1.000
_cell.length_b   1.000
_cell.length_c   1.000
_cell.angle_alpha   90.00
_cell.angle_beta   90.00
_cell.angle_gamma   90.00
#
_symmetry.space_group_name_H-M   'P 1'
#
loop_
_entity.id
_entity.type
_entity.pdbx_description
1 polymer ?
#
loop_
_entity_poly.entity_id
_entity_poly.type
_entity_poly.pdbx_seq_one_letter_code
_entity_poly.pdbx_strand_id
1 'polypeptide(L)'
;MGTDLAVEIDSGRDVSGAFVAESVAVHFTTSVAHEVACVATAEQIQDRVLELECGVPRPTCPRHPHPLMPRMVEGVPSWECPRDPSHYSVPMSGT
;
A
#
# COMPACT_ATOMS: atom_id res chain seq x y z
N MET A 1 13.22 -8.75 -14.92
CA MET A 1 13.00 -10.12 -14.42
C MET A 1 12.71 -9.98 -12.93
N GLY A 2 11.44 -9.87 -12.54
CA GLY A 2 11.08 -9.63 -11.14
C GLY A 2 11.07 -10.89 -10.30
N THR A 3 10.86 -10.73 -9.01
CA THR A 3 10.76 -11.84 -8.05
C THR A 3 9.46 -11.70 -7.29
N ASP A 4 8.78 -12.81 -7.05
CA ASP A 4 7.59 -12.84 -6.20
C ASP A 4 8.01 -12.84 -4.74
N LEU A 5 7.49 -11.87 -3.98
CA LEU A 5 7.68 -11.74 -2.54
C LEU A 5 6.35 -12.06 -1.85
N ALA A 6 6.39 -12.83 -0.77
CA ALA A 6 5.26 -12.97 0.13
C ALA A 6 5.29 -11.84 1.17
N VAL A 7 4.23 -11.06 1.23
CA VAL A 7 4.03 -9.99 2.23
C VAL A 7 2.89 -10.40 3.15
N GLU A 8 3.09 -10.34 4.47
CA GLU A 8 2.03 -10.61 5.44
C GLU A 8 1.20 -9.35 5.68
N ILE A 9 -0.12 -9.48 5.58
CA ILE A 9 -1.09 -8.43 5.85
C ILE A 9 -1.89 -8.82 7.09
N ASP A 10 -2.00 -7.90 8.05
CA ASP A 10 -2.84 -8.09 9.24
C ASP A 10 -4.32 -7.92 8.87
N SER A 11 -5.02 -9.03 8.61
CA SER A 11 -6.40 -9.01 8.12
C SER A 11 -7.44 -8.92 9.26
N GLY A 12 -7.00 -8.83 10.52
CA GLY A 12 -7.85 -8.69 11.70
C GLY A 12 -7.66 -9.80 12.75
N ARG A 13 -8.61 -9.91 13.69
CA ARG A 13 -8.63 -10.94 14.75
C ARG A 13 -9.71 -11.98 14.52
N ASP A 14 -9.39 -13.25 14.77
CA ASP A 14 -10.37 -14.34 14.79
C ASP A 14 -11.26 -14.29 16.04
N VAL A 15 -12.21 -15.23 16.14
CA VAL A 15 -13.14 -15.36 17.28
C VAL A 15 -12.45 -15.66 18.62
N SER A 16 -11.20 -16.10 18.58
CA SER A 16 -10.34 -16.33 19.75
C SER A 16 -9.51 -15.09 20.11
N GLY A 17 -9.55 -14.05 19.28
CA GLY A 17 -8.75 -12.83 19.42
C GLY A 17 -7.33 -12.96 18.84
N ALA A 18 -7.00 -14.05 18.14
CA ALA A 18 -5.70 -14.23 17.49
C ALA A 18 -5.64 -13.41 16.19
N PHE A 19 -4.49 -12.79 15.93
CA PHE A 19 -4.25 -12.11 14.66
C PHE A 19 -4.21 -13.13 13.53
N VAL A 20 -5.02 -12.90 12.49
CA VAL A 20 -4.99 -13.69 11.26
C VAL A 20 -4.19 -12.89 10.25
N ALA A 21 -2.92 -13.26 10.10
CA ALA A 21 -2.09 -12.75 9.03
C ALA A 21 -2.41 -13.52 7.74
N GLU A 22 -2.74 -12.81 6.67
CA GLU A 22 -2.83 -13.41 5.33
C GLU A 22 -1.58 -13.05 4.53
N SER A 23 -0.95 -14.06 3.91
CA SER A 23 0.19 -13.84 3.03
C SER A 23 -0.29 -13.53 1.61
N VAL A 24 0.23 -12.45 1.04
CA VAL A 24 -0.05 -12.02 -0.32
C VAL A 24 1.22 -12.10 -1.15
N ALA A 25 1.14 -12.74 -2.31
CA ALA A 25 2.21 -12.70 -3.30
C ALA A 25 2.16 -11.37 -4.05
N VAL A 26 3.27 -10.61 -4.02
CA VAL A 26 3.46 -9.39 -4.80
C VAL A 26 4.67 -9.54 -5.71
N HIS A 27 4.57 -8.99 -6.92
CA HIS A 27 5.67 -9.00 -7.86
C HIS A 27 6.56 -7.77 -7.64
N PHE A 28 7.83 -8.00 -7.28
CA PHE A 28 8.81 -6.95 -7.12
C PHE A 28 9.65 -6.80 -8.39
N THR A 29 9.56 -5.63 -9.02
CA THR A 29 10.27 -5.37 -10.28
C THR A 29 11.70 -4.92 -9.98
N THR A 30 12.68 -5.76 -10.31
CA THR A 30 14.10 -5.52 -9.99
C THR A 30 14.88 -4.78 -11.08
N SER A 31 14.29 -4.59 -12.27
CA SER A 31 14.93 -3.95 -13.42
C SER A 31 14.60 -2.46 -13.56
N VAL A 32 14.10 -1.84 -12.50
CA VAL A 32 13.73 -0.42 -12.44
C VAL A 32 14.41 0.23 -11.24
N ALA A 33 14.39 1.56 -11.18
CA ALA A 33 14.84 2.29 -10.00
C ALA A 33 14.06 1.84 -8.76
N HIS A 34 14.73 1.80 -7.61
CA HIS A 34 14.16 1.29 -6.36
C HIS A 34 12.85 2.01 -6.00
N GLU A 35 12.80 3.33 -6.18
CA GLU A 35 11.65 4.16 -5.89
C GLU A 35 10.44 3.78 -6.76
N VAL A 36 10.68 3.46 -8.04
CA VAL A 36 9.65 2.99 -8.97
C VAL A 36 9.15 1.61 -8.58
N ALA A 37 10.06 0.72 -8.15
CA ALA A 37 9.69 -0.59 -7.63
C ALA A 37 8.83 -0.46 -6.37
N CYS A 38 9.17 0.44 -5.44
CA CYS A 38 8.39 0.71 -4.24
C CYS A 38 6.96 1.13 -4.56
N VAL A 39 6.76 2.09 -5.48
CA VAL A 39 5.42 2.54 -5.87
C VAL A 39 4.61 1.39 -6.48
N ALA A 40 5.17 0.65 -7.43
CA ALA A 40 4.48 -0.48 -8.08
C ALA A 40 4.16 -1.62 -7.10
N THR A 41 5.00 -1.87 -6.11
CA THR A 41 4.73 -2.85 -5.06
C THR A 41 3.67 -2.35 -4.08
N ALA A 42 3.71 -1.07 -3.71
CA ALA A 42 2.70 -0.46 -2.85
C ALA A 42 1.30 -0.47 -3.51
N GLU A 43 1.22 -0.26 -4.83
CA GLU A 43 -0.04 -0.41 -5.59
C GLU A 43 -0.62 -1.81 -5.45
N GLN A 44 0.19 -2.85 -5.67
CA GLN A 44 -0.26 -4.24 -5.54
C GLN A 44 -0.73 -4.59 -4.12
N ILE A 45 -0.02 -4.09 -3.10
CA ILE A 45 -0.44 -4.29 -1.70
C ILE A 45 -1.76 -3.58 -1.45
N GLN A 46 -1.92 -2.33 -1.89
CA GLN A 46 -3.14 -1.55 -1.69
C GLN A 46 -4.36 -2.22 -2.32
N ASP A 47 -4.23 -2.70 -3.56
CA ASP A 47 -5.31 -3.42 -4.26
C ASP A 47 -5.73 -4.65 -3.47
N ARG A 48 -4.75 -5.43 -2.98
CA ARG A 48 -5.05 -6.62 -2.19
C ARG A 48 -5.66 -6.33 -0.83
N VAL A 49 -5.21 -5.28 -0.13
CA VAL A 49 -5.83 -4.84 1.13
C VAL A 49 -7.28 -4.46 0.91
N LEU A 50 -7.60 -3.75 -0.18
CA LEU A 50 -8.98 -3.37 -0.49
C LEU A 50 -9.87 -4.59 -0.74
N GLU A 51 -9.34 -5.63 -1.39
CA GLU A 51 -10.04 -6.90 -1.57
C GLU A 51 -10.30 -7.63 -0.24
N LEU A 52 -9.30 -7.65 0.66
CA LEU A 52 -9.37 -8.39 1.93
C LEU A 52 -10.21 -7.68 3.00
N GLU A 53 -10.05 -6.37 3.13
CA GLU A 53 -10.76 -5.59 4.16
C GLU A 53 -12.12 -5.06 3.67
N CYS A 54 -12.72 -5.66 2.65
CA CYS A 54 -14.03 -5.25 2.11
C CYS A 54 -14.08 -3.75 1.74
N GLY A 55 -12.99 -3.20 1.21
CA GLY A 55 -12.89 -1.81 0.79
C GLY A 55 -12.53 -0.81 1.90
N VAL A 56 -12.11 -1.27 3.09
CA VAL A 56 -11.54 -0.36 4.10
C VAL A 56 -10.21 0.21 3.58
N PRO A 57 -10.10 1.53 3.43
CA PRO A 57 -8.93 2.15 2.81
C PRO A 57 -7.73 2.18 3.76
N ARG A 58 -6.59 1.60 3.38
CA ARG A 58 -5.34 1.73 4.14
C ARG A 58 -4.11 1.99 3.26
N PRO A 59 -3.37 3.10 3.46
CA PRO A 59 -3.64 4.14 4.46
C PRO A 59 -4.85 5.01 4.06
N THR A 60 -5.67 5.42 5.03
CA THR A 60 -6.85 6.25 4.78
C THR A 60 -6.47 7.71 4.56
N CYS A 61 -7.10 8.38 3.59
CA CYS A 61 -6.97 9.84 3.48
C CYS A 61 -7.60 10.54 4.70
N PRO A 62 -6.94 11.52 5.36
CA PRO A 62 -7.46 12.14 6.58
C PRO A 62 -8.79 12.89 6.43
N ARG A 63 -9.16 13.29 5.22
CA ARG A 63 -10.36 14.10 4.94
C ARG A 63 -11.42 13.39 4.09
N HIS A 64 -11.01 12.43 3.27
CA HIS A 64 -11.89 11.82 2.28
C HIS A 64 -11.99 10.30 2.47
N PRO A 65 -13.15 9.69 2.18
CA PRO A 65 -13.35 8.25 2.32
C PRO A 65 -12.80 7.51 1.09
N HIS A 66 -11.47 7.51 0.93
CA HIS A 66 -10.75 6.74 -0.08
C HIS A 66 -9.35 6.37 0.43
N PRO A 67 -8.73 5.32 -0.13
CA PRO A 67 -7.33 5.04 0.15
C PRO A 67 -6.45 6.18 -0.36
N LEU A 68 -5.30 6.36 0.27
CA LEU A 68 -4.22 7.11 -0.34
C LEU A 68 -3.66 6.28 -1.49
N MET A 69 -3.20 6.96 -2.53
CA MET A 69 -2.64 6.32 -3.71
C MET A 69 -1.12 6.46 -3.68
N PRO A 70 -0.38 5.36 -3.89
CA PRO A 70 1.08 5.42 -4.00
C PRO A 70 1.46 6.19 -5.27
N ARG A 71 2.37 7.16 -5.14
CA ARG A 71 2.84 8.03 -6.23
C ARG A 71 4.31 8.39 -6.05
N MET A 72 4.93 8.86 -7.12
CA MET A 72 6.23 9.55 -7.07
C MET A 72 6.02 11.04 -6.94
N VAL A 73 6.44 11.63 -5.83
CA VAL A 73 6.37 13.08 -5.56
C VAL A 73 7.80 13.60 -5.40
N GLU A 74 8.24 14.45 -6.31
CA GLU A 74 9.60 15.05 -6.30
C GLU A 74 10.73 14.00 -6.17
N GLY A 75 10.55 12.83 -6.78
CA GLY A 75 11.53 11.74 -6.70
C GLY A 75 11.43 10.87 -5.44
N VAL A 76 10.42 11.09 -4.59
CA VAL A 76 10.19 10.33 -3.37
C VAL A 76 8.88 9.52 -3.48
N PRO A 77 8.92 8.18 -3.29
CA PRO A 77 7.72 7.37 -3.14
C PRO A 77 6.89 7.88 -1.97
N SER A 78 5.65 8.26 -2.25
CA SER A 78 4.75 8.90 -1.28
C SER A 78 3.32 8.39 -1.41
N TRP A 79 2.59 8.38 -0.30
CA TRP A 79 1.15 8.19 -0.25
C TRP A 79 0.46 9.53 -0.44
N GLU A 80 -0.35 9.66 -1.49
CA GLU A 80 -0.98 10.92 -1.87
C GLU A 80 -2.50 10.80 -1.95
N CYS A 81 -3.21 11.88 -1.60
CA CYS A 81 -4.66 11.96 -1.79
C CYS A 81 -5.01 12.01 -3.29
N PRO A 82 -5.72 10.99 -3.86
CA PRO A 82 -6.06 10.96 -5.28
C PRO A 82 -7.03 12.08 -5.72
N ARG A 83 -7.78 12.68 -4.79
CA ARG A 83 -8.72 13.78 -5.10
C ARG A 83 -8.06 15.16 -5.09
N ASP A 84 -7.08 15.34 -4.21
CA ASP A 84 -6.40 16.61 -3.99
C ASP A 84 -4.99 16.33 -3.44
N PRO A 85 -3.99 16.22 -4.32
CA PRO A 85 -2.60 16.01 -3.94
C PRO A 85 -2.06 17.02 -2.92
N SER A 86 -2.52 18.27 -3.00
CA SER A 86 -2.07 19.35 -2.12
C SER A 86 -2.60 19.23 -0.70
N HIS A 87 -3.72 18.51 -0.52
CA HIS A 87 -4.34 18.31 0.78
C HIS A 87 -3.55 17.33 1.65
N TYR A 88 -3.01 16.25 1.08
CA TYR A 88 -2.27 15.25 1.83
C TYR A 88 -1.29 14.45 0.96
N SER A 89 -0.02 14.47 1.36
CA SER A 89 1.05 13.65 0.81
C SER A 89 2.07 13.33 1.91
N VAL A 90 2.51 12.07 2.01
CA VAL A 90 3.50 11.64 3.01
C VAL A 90 4.45 10.58 2.42
N PRO A 91 5.77 10.64 2.68
CA PRO A 91 6.71 9.63 2.19
C PRO A 91 6.39 8.21 2.69
N MET A 92 6.67 7.20 1.86
CA MET A 92 6.55 5.78 2.24
C MET A 92 7.67 5.30 3.16
N SER A 93 8.81 6.02 3.19
CA SER A 93 10.03 5.66 3.92
C SER A 93 9.98 5.91 5.43
N GLY A 94 8.82 6.27 5.99
CA GLY A 94 8.60 6.19 7.44
C GLY A 94 7.71 7.30 8.00
N THR A 95 6.75 6.89 8.84
CA THR A 95 6.39 7.58 10.08
C THR A 95 6.89 6.72 11.23
#